data_AF-A0A1F2WA51-F1
#
_entry.id   AF-A0A1F2WA51-F1
#
_cell.length_a   1.000
_cell.length_b   1.000
_cell.length_c   1.000
_cell.angle_alpha   90.00
_cell.angle_beta   90.00
_cell.angle_gamma   90.00
#
_symmetry.space_group_name_H-M   'P 1'
#
loop_
_entity.id
_entity.type
_entity.pdbx_description
1 polymer ?
#
loop_
_entity_poly.entity_id
_entity_poly.type
_entity_poly.pdbx_seq_one_letter_code
_entity_poly.pdbx_strand_id
1 'polypeptide(L)'
;MEIGTDLEKSSFLSPVKNISVLLLLGGIGSLFMVLPLLLFSSVLALLELIVAVGLIVTSFGLRKMKKWALYGYTAITILAIISTIYSFLSSRSIDNIELIAAVIQTLILIYFWKISKRFV
;
A
#
# COMPACT_ATOMS: atom_id res chain seq x y z
N MET A 1 9.72 20.97 -29.23
CA MET A 1 8.28 20.59 -29.22
C MET A 1 8.11 19.56 -28.10
N GLU A 2 8.06 20.02 -26.84
CA GLU A 2 8.06 19.18 -25.61
C GLU A 2 6.68 19.13 -24.92
N ILE A 3 5.67 19.73 -25.54
CA ILE A 3 4.33 19.91 -24.97
C ILE A 3 3.65 18.55 -24.69
N GLY A 4 4.00 17.51 -25.46
CA GLY A 4 3.46 16.15 -25.25
C GLY A 4 3.95 15.47 -23.98
N THR A 5 5.20 15.71 -23.55
CA THR A 5 5.78 15.01 -22.39
C THR A 5 5.30 15.56 -21.05
N ASP A 6 4.95 16.84 -20.97
CA ASP A 6 4.48 17.46 -19.73
C ASP A 6 2.98 17.21 -19.47
N LEU A 7 2.16 17.21 -20.53
CA LEU A 7 0.76 16.79 -20.43
C LEU A 7 0.65 15.32 -20.01
N GLU A 8 1.46 14.45 -20.61
CA GLU A 8 1.53 13.03 -20.25
C GLU A 8 2.00 12.82 -18.80
N LYS A 9 3.04 13.54 -18.35
CA LYS A 9 3.47 13.51 -16.93
C LYS A 9 2.36 13.94 -15.98
N SER A 10 1.66 15.04 -16.28
CA SER A 10 0.58 15.55 -15.41
C SER A 10 -0.60 14.58 -15.27
N SER A 11 -0.93 13.88 -16.36
CA SER A 11 -2.01 12.88 -16.42
C SER A 11 -1.76 11.71 -15.47
N PHE A 12 -0.52 11.20 -15.37
CA PHE A 12 -0.20 10.06 -14.52
C PHE A 12 0.17 10.42 -13.08
N LEU A 13 0.64 11.66 -12.87
CA LEU A 13 0.89 12.17 -11.51
C LEU A 13 -0.40 12.28 -10.70
N SER A 14 -1.55 12.52 -11.34
CA SER A 14 -2.82 12.63 -10.60
C SER A 14 -3.31 11.30 -10.01
N PRO A 15 -3.31 10.14 -10.72
CA PRO A 15 -3.59 8.84 -10.10
C PRO A 15 -2.59 8.45 -9.01
N VAL A 16 -1.27 8.60 -9.24
CA VAL A 16 -0.26 8.21 -8.25
C VAL A 16 -0.39 9.06 -6.99
N LYS A 17 -0.67 10.36 -7.14
CA LYS A 17 -0.94 11.25 -6.01
C LYS A 17 -2.19 10.82 -5.24
N ASN A 18 -3.28 10.49 -5.91
CA ASN A 18 -4.51 10.02 -5.25
C ASN A 18 -4.26 8.71 -4.48
N ILE A 19 -3.58 7.75 -5.11
CA ILE A 19 -3.23 6.48 -4.49
C ILE A 19 -2.30 6.71 -3.29
N SER A 20 -1.33 7.63 -3.40
CA SER A 20 -0.46 7.98 -2.27
C SER A 20 -1.26 8.55 -1.10
N VAL A 21 -2.27 9.39 -1.35
CA VAL A 21 -3.13 9.94 -0.30
C VAL A 21 -3.96 8.83 0.35
N LEU A 22 -4.54 7.93 -0.44
CA LEU A 22 -5.24 6.74 0.07
C LEU A 22 -4.34 5.88 0.95
N LEU A 23 -3.11 5.61 0.51
CA LEU A 23 -2.09 4.89 1.29
C LEU A 23 -1.76 5.58 2.61
N LEU A 24 -1.65 6.90 2.59
CA LEU A 24 -1.38 7.70 3.79
C LEU A 24 -2.54 7.60 4.78
N LEU A 25 -3.77 7.78 4.31
CA LEU A 25 -4.98 7.69 5.13
C LEU A 25 -5.16 6.28 5.70
N GLY A 26 -4.95 5.25 4.87
CA GLY A 26 -5.00 3.85 5.31
C GLY A 26 -3.93 3.53 6.37
N GLY A 27 -2.69 3.99 6.16
CA GLY A 27 -1.61 3.83 7.14
C GLY A 27 -1.90 4.55 8.47
N ILE A 28 -2.40 5.79 8.42
CA ILE A 28 -2.79 6.55 9.62
C ILE A 28 -3.96 5.86 10.34
N GLY A 29 -4.99 5.44 9.62
CA GLY A 29 -6.12 4.72 10.19
C GLY A 29 -5.70 3.41 10.85
N SER A 30 -4.78 2.67 10.22
CA SER A 30 -4.19 1.46 10.79
C SER A 30 -3.40 1.76 12.08
N LEU A 31 -2.62 2.84 12.13
CA LEU A 31 -1.92 3.24 13.36
C LEU A 31 -2.88 3.47 14.53
N PHE A 32 -4.02 4.13 14.31
CA PHE A 32 -5.02 4.35 15.35
C PHE A 32 -5.58 3.04 15.92
N MET A 33 -5.72 2.00 15.08
CA MET A 33 -6.21 0.69 15.52
C MET A 33 -5.12 -0.13 16.25
N VAL A 34 -3.87 -0.01 15.81
CA VAL A 34 -2.73 -0.80 16.33
C VAL A 34 -2.19 -0.24 17.65
N LEU A 35 -2.24 1.08 17.84
CA LEU A 35 -1.72 1.75 19.04
C LEU A 35 -2.29 1.19 20.36
N PRO A 36 -3.61 0.98 20.50
CA PRO A 36 -4.17 0.31 21.67
C PRO A 36 -3.74 -1.15 21.82
N LEU A 37 -3.60 -1.89 20.71
CA LEU A 37 -3.23 -3.31 20.71
C LEU A 37 -1.81 -3.55 21.25
N LEU A 38 -0.89 -2.60 21.04
CA LEU A 38 0.47 -2.64 21.58
C LEU A 38 0.52 -2.71 23.12
N LEU A 39 -0.55 -2.28 23.82
CA LEU A 39 -0.64 -2.36 25.27
C LEU A 39 -0.97 -3.77 25.79
N PHE A 40 -1.48 -4.66 24.93
CA PHE A 40 -2.01 -5.97 25.33
C PHE A 40 -1.32 -7.17 24.67
N SER A 41 -0.76 -7.01 23.46
CA SER A 41 -0.05 -8.07 22.74
C SER A 41 1.12 -7.49 21.96
N SER A 42 2.31 -8.05 22.14
CA SER A 42 3.54 -7.41 21.63
C SER A 42 3.88 -7.80 20.20
N VAL A 43 3.79 -9.08 19.81
CA VAL A 43 4.40 -9.54 18.55
C VAL A 43 3.54 -9.24 17.32
N LEU A 44 2.24 -9.55 17.37
CA LEU A 44 1.33 -9.29 16.25
C LEU A 44 1.10 -7.79 16.03
N ALA A 45 0.94 -7.04 17.12
CA ALA A 45 0.78 -5.59 17.06
C ALA A 45 2.05 -4.90 16.51
N LEU A 46 3.25 -5.44 16.79
CA LEU A 46 4.50 -4.93 16.20
C LEU A 46 4.54 -5.14 14.68
N LEU A 47 4.08 -6.30 14.19
CA LEU A 47 3.99 -6.56 12.74
C LEU A 47 3.00 -5.61 12.06
N GLU A 48 1.83 -5.41 12.63
CA GLU A 48 0.85 -4.46 12.10
C GLU A 48 1.36 -3.02 12.14
N LEU A 49 2.12 -2.65 13.19
CA LEU A 49 2.77 -1.34 13.28
C LEU A 49 3.79 -1.15 12.15
N ILE A 50 4.62 -2.16 11.87
CA ILE A 50 5.59 -2.12 10.76
C ILE A 50 4.87 -1.94 9.43
N VAL A 51 3.75 -2.64 9.21
CA VAL A 51 2.94 -2.48 8.00
C VAL A 51 2.35 -1.07 7.91
N ALA A 52 1.76 -0.55 9.00
CA ALA A 52 1.16 0.78 9.05
C ALA A 52 2.20 1.88 8.75
N VAL A 53 3.37 1.82 9.39
CA VAL A 53 4.49 2.71 9.13
C VAL A 53 5.00 2.54 7.69
N GLY A 54 5.09 1.29 7.21
CA GLY A 54 5.46 0.97 5.84
C GLY A 54 4.55 1.61 4.80
N LEU A 55 3.23 1.58 5.01
CA LEU A 55 2.23 2.23 4.15
C LEU A 55 2.45 3.75 4.09
N ILE A 56 2.70 4.38 5.25
CA ILE A 56 2.97 5.83 5.35
C ILE A 56 4.25 6.20 4.62
N VAL A 57 5.35 5.49 4.90
CA VAL A 57 6.65 5.75 4.27
C VAL A 57 6.57 5.53 2.76
N THR A 58 5.91 4.45 2.33
CA THR A 58 5.66 4.15 0.91
C THR A 58 4.84 5.25 0.23
N SER A 59 3.83 5.80 0.90
CA SER A 59 3.05 6.94 0.38
C SER A 59 3.94 8.14 0.03
N PHE A 60 4.83 8.55 0.94
CA PHE A 60 5.74 9.67 0.68
C PHE A 60 6.71 9.37 -0.46
N GLY A 61 7.19 8.12 -0.55
CA GLY A 61 8.03 7.67 -1.65
C GLY A 61 7.32 7.69 -3.00
N LEU A 62 6.05 7.28 -3.05
CA LEU A 62 5.21 7.29 -4.25
C LEU A 62 4.95 8.71 -4.76
N ARG A 63 4.70 9.68 -3.86
CA ARG A 63 4.55 11.10 -4.24
C ARG A 63 5.78 11.66 -4.98
N LYS A 64 6.96 11.15 -4.64
CA LYS A 64 8.24 11.52 -5.27
C LYS A 64 8.65 10.55 -6.38
N MET A 65 7.76 9.63 -6.77
CA MET A 65 8.00 8.60 -7.79
C MET A 65 9.31 7.84 -7.55
N LYS A 66 9.61 7.46 -6.30
CA LYS A 66 10.86 6.76 -5.96
C LYS A 66 10.77 5.25 -6.18
N LYS A 67 11.81 4.65 -6.76
CA LYS A 67 11.85 3.18 -7.01
C LYS A 67 11.70 2.35 -5.74
N TRP A 68 12.31 2.78 -4.64
CA TRP A 68 12.17 2.09 -3.36
C TRP A 68 10.72 2.03 -2.86
N ALA A 69 9.88 3.00 -3.24
CA ALA A 69 8.46 3.02 -2.87
C ALA A 69 7.65 1.99 -3.66
N LEU A 70 7.99 1.76 -4.93
CA LEU A 70 7.41 0.68 -5.73
C LEU A 70 7.70 -0.68 -5.09
N TYR A 71 8.96 -0.91 -4.69
CA TYR A 71 9.35 -2.15 -4.01
C TYR A 71 8.72 -2.27 -2.63
N GLY A 72 8.65 -1.17 -1.87
CA GLY A 72 7.96 -1.12 -0.57
C GLY A 72 6.48 -1.49 -0.70
N TYR A 73 5.77 -0.90 -1.66
CA TYR A 73 4.39 -1.25 -1.95
C TYR A 73 4.23 -2.73 -2.33
N THR A 74 5.14 -3.25 -3.17
CA THR A 74 5.16 -4.66 -3.58
C THR A 74 5.29 -5.59 -2.36
N ALA A 75 6.22 -5.31 -1.44
CA ALA A 75 6.41 -6.10 -0.24
C ALA A 75 5.16 -6.08 0.66
N ILE A 76 4.53 -4.92 0.83
CA ILE A 76 3.30 -4.78 1.61
C ILE A 76 2.15 -5.57 0.97
N THR A 77 1.99 -5.51 -0.36
CA THR A 77 0.95 -6.28 -1.07
C THR A 77 1.18 -7.79 -0.92
N ILE A 78 2.43 -8.27 -0.99
CA ILE A 78 2.74 -9.69 -0.77
C ILE A 78 2.36 -10.10 0.65
N LEU A 79 2.73 -9.30 1.66
CA LEU A 79 2.36 -9.56 3.05
C LEU A 79 0.84 -9.59 3.25
N ALA A 80 0.11 -8.66 2.63
CA ALA A 80 -1.35 -8.62 2.68
C ALA A 80 -1.97 -9.90 2.07
N ILE A 81 -1.50 -10.34 0.90
CA ILE A 81 -1.97 -11.58 0.26
C ILE A 81 -1.69 -12.80 1.15
N ILE A 82 -0.47 -12.91 1.70
CA ILE A 82 -0.12 -14.01 2.62
C ILE A 82 -1.05 -13.99 3.84
N SER A 83 -1.30 -12.81 4.41
CA SER A 83 -2.20 -12.65 5.56
C SER A 83 -3.63 -13.10 5.22
N THR A 84 -4.18 -12.68 4.07
CA THR A 84 -5.51 -13.09 3.62
C THR A 84 -5.60 -14.60 3.40
N ILE A 85 -4.58 -15.22 2.80
CA ILE A 85 -4.52 -16.68 2.62
C ILE A 85 -4.44 -17.38 3.97
N TYR A 86 -3.62 -16.90 4.90
CA TYR A 86 -3.49 -17.46 6.24
C TYR A 86 -4.82 -17.38 7.01
N SER A 87 -5.51 -16.23 6.94
CA SER A 87 -6.82 -16.03 7.54
C SER A 87 -7.84 -17.04 6.99
N PHE A 88 -7.93 -17.18 5.67
CA PHE A 88 -8.80 -18.17 5.02
C PHE A 88 -8.53 -19.59 5.49
N LEU A 89 -7.26 -20.00 5.58
CA LEU A 89 -6.88 -21.34 6.01
C LEU A 89 -7.19 -21.58 7.49
N SER A 90 -7.01 -20.57 8.34
CA SER A 90 -7.10 -20.70 9.80
C SER A 90 -8.53 -20.62 10.32
N SER A 91 -9.33 -19.67 9.83
CA SER A 91 -10.68 -19.41 10.34
C SER A 91 -11.79 -19.97 9.46
N ARG A 92 -11.48 -20.34 8.19
CA ARG A 92 -12.45 -20.64 7.12
C ARG A 92 -13.48 -19.53 6.89
N SER A 93 -13.28 -18.36 7.47
CA SER A 93 -14.09 -17.16 7.25
C SER A 93 -13.17 -16.06 6.74
N ILE A 94 -13.30 -15.72 5.47
CA ILE A 94 -12.71 -14.50 4.94
C ILE A 94 -13.68 -13.36 5.23
N ASP A 95 -13.18 -12.30 5.85
CA ASP A 95 -13.90 -11.03 5.82
C ASP A 95 -13.89 -10.51 4.37
N ASN A 96 -15.08 -10.29 3.81
CA ASN A 96 -15.25 -9.74 2.46
C ASN A 96 -14.48 -8.42 2.30
N ILE A 97 -14.34 -7.64 3.37
CA ILE A 97 -13.60 -6.38 3.37
C ILE A 97 -12.10 -6.64 3.15
N GLU A 98 -11.52 -7.64 3.82
CA GLU A 98 -10.11 -8.02 3.65
C GLU A 98 -9.83 -8.52 2.23
N LEU A 99 -10.74 -9.33 1.67
CA LEU A 99 -10.64 -9.81 0.30
C LEU A 99 -10.65 -8.65 -0.71
N ILE A 100 -11.63 -7.75 -0.59
CA ILE A 100 -11.76 -6.58 -1.47
C ILE A 100 -10.50 -5.70 -1.36
N ALA A 101 -10.00 -5.48 -0.14
CA ALA A 101 -8.77 -4.72 0.08
C ALA A 101 -7.56 -5.35 -0.61
N ALA A 102 -7.38 -6.67 -0.49
CA ALA A 102 -6.29 -7.40 -1.14
C ALA A 102 -6.37 -7.33 -2.67
N VAL A 103 -7.58 -7.45 -3.24
CA VAL A 103 -7.82 -7.30 -4.68
C VAL A 103 -7.47 -5.88 -5.15
N ILE A 104 -7.95 -4.85 -4.46
CA ILE A 104 -7.64 -3.44 -4.80
C ILE A 104 -6.14 -3.18 -4.72
N GLN A 105 -5.46 -3.66 -3.67
CA GLN A 105 -4.00 -3.54 -3.55
C GLN A 105 -3.27 -4.20 -4.72
N THR A 106 -3.71 -5.39 -5.13
CA THR A 106 -3.12 -6.10 -6.27
C THR A 106 -3.32 -5.34 -7.58
N LEU A 107 -4.49 -4.75 -7.81
CA LEU A 107 -4.75 -3.93 -9.00
C LEU A 107 -3.87 -2.66 -9.04
N ILE A 108 -3.71 -1.99 -7.89
CA ILE A 108 -2.82 -0.85 -7.75
C ILE A 108 -1.36 -1.27 -8.02
N LEU A 109 -0.94 -2.43 -7.52
CA LEU A 109 0.39 -2.96 -7.74
C LEU A 109 0.65 -3.18 -9.24
N ILE A 110 -0.30 -3.81 -9.95
CA ILE A 110 -0.23 -4.00 -11.41
C ILE A 110 -0.11 -2.65 -12.12
N TYR A 111 -0.90 -1.65 -11.72
CA TYR A 111 -0.81 -0.30 -12.27
C TYR A 111 0.59 0.31 -12.05
N PHE A 112 1.12 0.26 -10.83
CA PHE A 112 2.45 0.81 -10.53
C PHE A 112 3.57 0.11 -11.30
N TRP A 113 3.49 -1.22 -11.46
CA TRP A 113 4.45 -1.95 -12.27
C TRP A 113 4.36 -1.60 -13.76
N LYS A 114 3.16 -1.33 -14.29
CA LYS A 114 2.98 -0.83 -15.66
C LYS A 114 3.70 0.50 -15.91
N ILE A 115 3.70 1.39 -14.92
CA ILE A 115 4.40 2.68 -14.99
C ILE A 115 5.79 2.66 -14.30
N SER A 116 6.34 1.49 -14.00
CA SER A 116 7.60 1.31 -13.24
C SER A 116 8.79 2.09 -13.80
N LYS A 117 8.89 2.20 -15.14
CA LYS A 117 9.96 2.94 -15.82
C LYS A 117 10.01 4.43 -15.48
N ARG A 118 8.93 5.00 -14.95
CA ARG A 118 8.84 6.42 -14.54
C ARG A 118 9.34 6.65 -13.11
N PHE A 119 9.56 5.59 -12.32
CA PHE A 119 10.11 5.71 -10.97
C PHE A 119 11.64 5.87 -11.05
N VAL A 120 12.18 6.81 -10.25
CA VAL A 120 13.62 7.14 -10.19
C VAL A 120 14.20 6.85 -8.82
#